data_AF-A0A5C8F5D2-F1
#
_entry.id   AF-A0A5C8F5D2-F1
#
_cell.length_a   1.000
_cell.length_b   1.000
_cell.length_c   1.000
_cell.angle_alpha   90.00
_cell.angle_beta   90.00
_cell.angle_gamma   90.00
#
_symmetry.space_group_name_H-M   'P 1'
#
loop_
_entity.id
_entity.type
_entity.pdbx_description
1 polymer ?
#
loop_
_entity_poly.entity_id
_entity_poly.type
_entity_poly.pdbx_seq_one_letter_code
_entity_poly.pdbx_strand_id
1 'polypeptide(L)'
;MKSKQIIIMLLSFIILFAISCKNDDKTGGGVDEGLVVQNRNHPPAGSYYSGGNTNWSPDTVTHNGDGSCTIAGKAAPINGGSLEYEITVKSWLNYPNSPNSHLNYVGTSYGGEYTITKPDSSIDLDYFDVIYVITNESIWSVSFRTTQDGKYYSSLNLKRGN
;
A
#
# COMPACT_ATOMS: atom_id res chain seq x y z
N MET A 1 1.01 -38.26 45.20
CA MET A 1 0.06 -37.84 44.13
C MET A 1 0.22 -36.38 43.67
N LYS A 2 1.29 -35.65 44.03
CA LYS A 2 1.50 -34.25 43.59
C LYS A 2 2.43 -34.08 42.37
N SER A 3 3.32 -35.05 42.11
CA SER A 3 4.28 -34.97 40.99
C SER A 3 3.65 -35.30 39.62
N LYS A 4 2.71 -36.25 39.56
CA LYS A 4 2.05 -36.65 38.29
C LYS A 4 1.16 -35.54 37.71
N GLN A 5 0.50 -34.74 38.57
CA GLN A 5 -0.29 -33.59 38.13
C GLN A 5 0.59 -32.47 37.54
N ILE A 6 1.77 -32.23 38.11
CA ILE A 6 2.70 -31.20 37.62
C ILE A 6 3.24 -31.56 36.24
N ILE A 7 3.57 -32.84 36.01
CA ILE A 7 4.07 -33.30 34.70
C ILE A 7 3.00 -33.18 33.62
N ILE A 8 1.74 -33.52 33.93
CA ILE A 8 0.63 -33.40 32.98
C ILE A 8 0.34 -31.92 32.66
N MET A 9 0.38 -31.05 33.66
CA MET A 9 0.19 -29.60 33.48
C MET A 9 1.32 -28.96 32.65
N LEU A 10 2.56 -29.41 32.84
CA LEU A 10 3.72 -28.95 32.07
C LEU A 10 3.64 -29.42 30.61
N LEU A 11 3.23 -30.68 30.38
CA LEU A 11 3.13 -31.25 29.05
C LEU A 11 2.00 -30.60 28.22
N SER A 12 0.88 -30.24 28.86
CA SER A 12 -0.20 -29.48 28.19
C SER A 12 0.22 -28.06 27.78
N PHE A 13 1.13 -27.43 28.53
CA PHE A 13 1.63 -26.09 28.21
C PHE A 13 2.59 -26.10 27.00
N ILE A 14 3.42 -27.13 26.85
CA ILE A 14 4.36 -27.27 25.73
C ILE A 14 3.62 -27.51 24.40
N ILE A 15 2.51 -28.26 24.43
CA ILE A 15 1.69 -28.51 23.23
C ILE A 15 0.99 -27.22 22.76
N LEU A 16 0.59 -26.32 23.66
CA LEU A 16 0.00 -25.03 23.30
C LEU A 16 1.01 -24.08 22.62
N PHE A 17 2.28 -24.12 22.99
CA PHE A 17 3.34 -23.32 22.32
C PHE A 17 3.79 -23.90 20.98
N ALA A 18 3.59 -25.20 20.74
CA ALA A 18 4.02 -25.87 19.50
C ALA A 18 3.04 -25.71 18.31
N ILE A 19 1.85 -25.16 18.52
CA ILE A 19 0.87 -24.89 17.44
C ILE A 19 1.17 -23.54 16.73
N SER A 20 2.03 -22.69 17.30
CA SER A 20 2.49 -21.46 16.64
C SER A 20 3.75 -21.71 15.81
N CYS A 21 3.64 -22.52 14.77
CA CYS A 21 4.55 -22.56 13.62
C CYS A 21 3.92 -23.48 12.56
N LYS A 22 2.80 -23.05 11.98
CA LYS A 22 2.36 -23.60 10.69
C LYS A 22 1.96 -22.47 9.76
N ASN A 23 2.98 -21.91 9.12
CA ASN A 23 2.87 -21.39 7.77
C ASN A 23 3.88 -22.18 6.93
N ASP A 24 3.41 -23.30 6.37
CA ASP A 24 3.92 -23.70 5.07
C ASP A 24 3.25 -22.73 4.10
N ASP A 25 4.00 -21.76 3.59
CA ASP A 25 3.86 -21.26 2.21
C ASP A 25 4.94 -20.24 1.89
N LYS A 26 5.83 -20.64 0.96
CA LYS A 26 6.82 -19.81 0.25
C LYS A 26 7.78 -18.98 1.12
N THR A 27 8.79 -19.63 1.70
CA THR A 27 10.09 -18.97 1.86
C THR A 27 10.78 -18.91 0.50
N GLY A 28 10.33 -17.96 -0.33
CA GLY A 28 11.02 -17.58 -1.55
C GLY A 28 12.22 -16.71 -1.20
N GLY A 29 13.41 -17.31 -1.30
CA GLY A 29 14.62 -16.62 -1.72
C GLY A 29 15.22 -15.63 -0.72
N GLY A 30 16.21 -16.11 0.04
CA GLY A 30 17.15 -15.24 0.72
C GLY A 30 17.78 -14.25 -0.23
N VAL A 31 17.58 -12.99 0.10
CA VAL A 31 18.51 -11.91 -0.19
C VAL A 31 18.85 -11.32 1.17
N ASP A 32 20.11 -10.97 1.38
CA ASP A 32 20.53 -10.07 2.47
C ASP A 32 19.83 -8.71 2.26
N GLU A 33 18.53 -8.68 2.51
CA GLU A 33 17.63 -7.64 2.02
C GLU A 33 17.68 -6.45 2.96
N GLY A 34 18.32 -5.37 2.49
CA GLY A 34 18.51 -4.14 3.24
C GLY A 34 17.21 -3.66 3.85
N LEU A 35 17.18 -3.58 5.19
CA LEU A 35 16.17 -2.98 6.06
C LEU A 35 15.01 -2.31 5.31
N VAL A 36 13.93 -3.03 5.02
CA VAL A 36 12.68 -2.43 4.55
C VAL A 36 12.04 -1.71 5.74
N VAL A 37 11.74 -0.42 5.58
CA VAL A 37 11.19 0.41 6.67
C VAL A 37 9.73 0.72 6.38
N GLN A 38 8.86 0.24 7.27
CA GLN A 38 7.47 0.69 7.32
C GLN A 38 7.40 2.08 7.95
N ASN A 39 6.71 3.02 7.30
CA ASN A 39 6.61 4.41 7.76
C ASN A 39 5.24 5.04 7.47
N ARG A 40 4.98 6.22 8.06
CA ARG A 40 3.75 7.01 7.87
C ARG A 40 4.03 8.37 7.24
N ASN A 41 5.08 8.47 6.43
CA ASN A 41 5.42 9.69 5.72
C ASN A 41 4.50 9.84 4.50
N HIS A 42 3.32 10.40 4.75
CA HIS A 42 2.28 10.64 3.75
C HIS A 42 2.61 11.86 2.89
N PRO A 43 2.15 11.90 1.62
CA PRO A 43 2.14 13.13 0.85
C PRO A 43 1.42 14.25 1.62
N PRO A 44 1.85 15.52 1.52
CA PRO A 44 1.14 16.63 2.12
C PRO A 44 -0.32 16.71 1.67
N ALA A 45 -1.22 17.09 2.56
CA ALA A 45 -2.62 17.31 2.19
C ALA A 45 -2.77 18.46 1.17
N GLY A 46 -3.68 18.28 0.21
CA GLY A 46 -3.97 19.26 -0.83
C GLY A 46 -4.37 18.67 -2.17
N SER A 47 -4.45 19.53 -3.18
CA SER A 47 -4.75 19.18 -4.56
C SER A 47 -3.48 18.84 -5.32
N TYR A 48 -3.53 17.80 -6.16
CA TYR A 48 -2.44 17.31 -6.98
C TYR A 48 -2.88 17.25 -8.44
N TYR A 49 -2.03 17.75 -9.33
CA TYR A 49 -2.33 17.91 -10.74
C TYR A 49 -1.33 17.12 -11.57
N SER A 50 -1.83 16.40 -12.57
CA SER A 50 -0.94 15.64 -13.47
C SER A 50 0.01 16.59 -14.21
N GLY A 51 1.31 16.32 -14.08
CA GLY A 51 2.38 17.18 -14.58
C GLY A 51 2.47 18.56 -13.90
N GLY A 52 1.60 18.85 -12.93
CA GLY A 52 1.39 20.20 -12.37
C GLY A 52 0.40 21.05 -13.18
N ASN A 53 -0.36 20.49 -14.12
CA ASN A 53 -1.30 21.24 -14.95
C ASN A 53 -2.61 21.55 -14.20
N THR A 54 -2.73 22.75 -13.65
CA THR A 54 -3.89 23.19 -12.87
C THR A 54 -5.19 23.36 -13.67
N ASN A 55 -5.13 23.25 -15.01
CA ASN A 55 -6.34 23.24 -15.84
C ASN A 55 -7.05 21.89 -15.83
N TRP A 56 -6.41 20.83 -15.33
CA TRP A 56 -7.01 19.51 -15.21
C TRP A 56 -7.66 19.35 -13.83
N SER A 57 -8.67 18.48 -13.76
CA SER A 57 -9.26 18.13 -12.47
C SER A 57 -8.17 17.53 -11.56
N PRO A 58 -8.06 18.01 -10.31
CA PRO A 58 -7.05 17.51 -9.40
C PRO A 58 -7.45 16.15 -8.82
N ASP A 59 -6.41 15.40 -8.47
CA ASP A 59 -6.50 14.37 -7.45
C ASP A 59 -6.28 15.04 -6.08
N THR A 60 -6.77 14.45 -5.00
CA THR A 60 -6.70 15.04 -3.65
C THR A 60 -6.01 14.11 -2.68
N VAL A 61 -5.26 14.72 -1.76
CA VAL A 61 -4.73 14.06 -0.57
C VAL A 61 -5.35 14.72 0.66
N THR A 62 -5.98 13.90 1.50
CA THR A 62 -6.59 14.33 2.77
C THR A 62 -5.91 13.59 3.92
N HIS A 63 -5.55 14.29 4.99
CA HIS A 63 -5.07 13.66 6.23
C HIS A 63 -6.24 13.41 7.17
N ASN A 64 -6.39 12.18 7.64
CA ASN A 64 -7.61 11.73 8.33
C ASN A 64 -7.61 11.95 9.85
N GLY A 65 -6.52 12.51 10.41
CA GLY A 65 -6.37 12.76 11.84
C GLY A 65 -6.03 11.52 12.69
N ASP A 66 -6.13 10.32 12.13
CA ASP A 66 -5.74 9.04 12.76
C ASP A 66 -4.32 8.58 12.36
N GLY A 67 -3.59 9.44 11.64
CA GLY A 67 -2.27 9.13 11.09
C GLY A 67 -2.30 8.37 9.76
N SER A 68 -3.46 8.24 9.11
CA SER A 68 -3.59 7.81 7.71
C SER A 68 -3.82 9.01 6.76
N CYS A 69 -3.64 8.78 5.45
CA CYS A 69 -4.06 9.72 4.42
C CYS A 69 -4.98 9.05 3.39
N THR A 70 -5.95 9.79 2.88
CA THR A 70 -6.78 9.37 1.75
C THR A 70 -6.29 10.04 0.47
N ILE A 71 -6.08 9.25 -0.59
CA ILE A 71 -5.74 9.71 -1.94
C ILE A 71 -6.92 9.37 -2.84
N ALA A 72 -7.52 10.38 -3.46
CA ALA A 72 -8.71 10.21 -4.30
C ALA A 72 -8.55 10.96 -5.63
N GLY A 73 -9.18 10.46 -6.69
CA GLY A 73 -8.99 11.04 -8.01
C GLY A 73 -9.61 10.23 -9.13
N LYS A 74 -9.16 10.50 -10.36
CA LYS A 74 -9.56 9.75 -11.55
C LYS A 74 -8.34 9.27 -12.32
N ALA A 75 -8.20 7.94 -12.42
CA ALA A 75 -7.16 7.30 -13.21
C ALA A 75 -7.69 7.01 -14.62
N ALA A 76 -6.87 7.24 -15.65
CA ALA A 76 -7.26 6.98 -17.03
C ALA A 76 -6.45 5.81 -17.62
N PRO A 77 -7.05 4.96 -18.47
CA PRO A 77 -6.31 4.01 -19.28
C PRO A 77 -5.78 4.72 -20.55
N ILE A 78 -4.92 4.03 -21.32
CA ILE A 78 -4.44 4.55 -22.62
C ILE A 78 -5.62 4.79 -23.57
N ASN A 79 -6.61 3.90 -23.55
CA ASN A 79 -7.84 4.01 -24.34
C ASN A 79 -9.05 3.63 -23.47
N GLY A 80 -10.01 4.54 -23.32
CA GLY A 80 -11.26 4.27 -22.60
C GLY A 80 -11.67 5.36 -21.62
N GLY A 81 -12.74 5.10 -20.87
CA GLY A 81 -13.21 5.96 -19.79
C GLY A 81 -12.28 5.91 -18.58
N SER A 82 -12.34 6.95 -17.74
CA SER A 82 -11.60 6.98 -16.48
C SER A 82 -12.26 6.12 -15.40
N LEU A 83 -11.44 5.69 -14.45
CA LEU A 83 -11.82 4.98 -13.24
C LEU A 83 -11.65 5.93 -12.05
N GLU A 84 -12.73 6.16 -11.31
CA GLU A 84 -12.64 6.90 -10.07
C GLU A 84 -12.03 6.02 -8.98
N TYR A 85 -11.15 6.60 -8.15
CA TYR A 85 -10.49 5.88 -7.09
C TYR A 85 -10.47 6.68 -5.79
N GLU A 86 -10.38 5.95 -4.69
CA GLU A 86 -10.25 6.47 -3.34
C GLU A 86 -9.58 5.40 -2.49
N ILE A 87 -8.41 5.73 -1.97
CA ILE A 87 -7.57 4.81 -1.20
C ILE A 87 -7.21 5.50 0.11
N THR A 88 -7.37 4.79 1.23
CA THR A 88 -6.79 5.19 2.50
C THR A 88 -5.49 4.44 2.73
N VAL A 89 -4.39 5.15 2.87
CA VAL A 89 -3.06 4.61 3.17
C VAL A 89 -2.74 4.84 4.64
N LYS A 90 -2.50 3.76 5.38
CA LYS A 90 -2.10 3.79 6.80
C LYS A 90 -0.58 3.75 6.96
N SER A 91 0.11 3.02 6.09
CA SER A 91 1.57 2.98 6.08
C SER A 91 2.15 2.62 4.72
N TRP A 92 3.39 3.04 4.52
CA TRP A 92 4.19 2.85 3.32
C TRP A 92 5.39 1.97 3.63
N LEU A 93 5.92 1.27 2.62
CA LEU A 93 7.26 0.69 2.68
C LEU A 93 8.27 1.59 1.97
N ASN A 94 9.46 1.71 2.56
CA ASN A 94 10.62 2.37 2.00
C ASN A 94 11.80 1.40 1.99
N TYR A 95 12.70 1.57 1.02
CA TYR A 95 13.91 0.78 0.87
C TYR A 95 15.13 1.71 0.97
N PRO A 96 15.59 2.08 2.19
CA PRO A 96 16.58 3.14 2.41
C PRO A 96 17.95 2.87 1.77
N ASN A 97 18.31 1.60 1.59
CA ASN A 97 19.60 1.19 1.02
C ASN A 97 19.51 0.88 -0.49
N SER A 98 18.42 1.28 -1.14
CA SER A 98 18.19 1.13 -2.58
C SER A 98 18.45 2.46 -3.32
N PRO A 99 18.77 2.46 -4.62
CA PRO A 99 18.68 3.65 -5.47
C PRO A 99 17.31 4.37 -5.37
N ASN A 100 16.27 3.62 -4.99
CA ASN A 100 14.91 4.09 -4.81
C ASN A 100 14.57 4.50 -3.37
N SER A 101 15.57 4.80 -2.54
CA SER A 101 15.38 5.21 -1.13
C SER A 101 14.56 6.49 -0.94
N HIS A 102 14.40 7.27 -1.99
CA HIS A 102 13.57 8.47 -2.04
C HIS A 102 12.09 8.19 -2.33
N LEU A 103 11.70 6.91 -2.48
CA LEU A 103 10.36 6.47 -2.82
C LEU A 103 9.70 5.72 -1.65
N ASN A 104 8.43 6.03 -1.44
CA ASN A 104 7.51 5.32 -0.57
C ASN A 104 6.52 4.54 -1.42
N TYR A 105 6.28 3.28 -1.06
CA TYR A 105 5.42 2.37 -1.81
C TYR A 105 4.27 1.88 -0.96
N VAL A 106 3.11 1.67 -1.58
CA VAL A 106 2.01 0.91 -1.01
C VAL A 106 1.25 0.23 -2.14
N GLY A 107 0.81 -1.01 -1.92
CA GLY A 107 0.06 -1.75 -2.92
C GLY A 107 0.35 -3.25 -2.98
N THR A 108 -0.20 -3.91 -3.97
CA THR A 108 -0.12 -5.35 -4.20
C THR A 108 1.30 -5.83 -4.46
N SER A 109 2.15 -5.01 -5.10
CA SER A 109 3.52 -5.42 -5.46
C SER A 109 4.52 -5.18 -4.36
N TYR A 110 4.24 -4.21 -3.47
CA TYR A 110 5.22 -3.72 -2.49
C TYR A 110 4.79 -3.97 -1.05
N GLY A 111 3.50 -4.17 -0.76
CA GLY A 111 2.96 -4.25 0.60
C GLY A 111 2.52 -2.89 1.15
N GLY A 112 2.77 -2.67 2.45
CA GLY A 112 2.21 -1.53 3.18
C GLY A 112 0.75 -1.77 3.59
N GLU A 113 0.17 -0.82 4.33
CA GLU A 113 -1.19 -0.96 4.84
C GLU A 113 -2.12 0.04 4.16
N TYR A 114 -3.15 -0.46 3.50
CA TYR A 114 -4.13 0.35 2.78
C TYR A 114 -5.51 -0.28 2.77
N THR A 115 -6.52 0.54 2.46
CA THR A 115 -7.88 0.11 2.12
C THR A 115 -8.35 0.88 0.89
N ILE A 116 -9.13 0.22 0.03
CA ILE A 116 -9.68 0.81 -1.19
C ILE A 116 -11.20 0.91 -1.00
N THR A 117 -11.74 2.11 -1.20
CA THR A 117 -13.20 2.38 -1.15
C THR A 117 -13.76 2.70 -2.53
N LYS A 118 -12.91 3.13 -3.47
CA LYS A 118 -13.21 3.19 -4.90
C LYS A 118 -12.08 2.56 -5.74
N PRO A 119 -12.39 1.85 -6.83
CA PRO A 119 -13.71 1.74 -7.47
C PRO A 119 -14.74 0.96 -6.65
N ASP A 120 -16.02 1.10 -6.99
CA ASP A 120 -17.11 0.39 -6.30
C ASP A 120 -16.87 -1.12 -6.26
N SER A 121 -17.41 -1.79 -5.24
CA SER A 121 -17.27 -3.24 -5.00
C SER A 121 -17.66 -4.16 -6.18
N SER A 122 -18.37 -3.64 -7.19
CA SER A 122 -18.65 -4.35 -8.45
C SER A 122 -17.46 -4.42 -9.42
N ILE A 123 -16.40 -3.66 -9.17
CA ILE A 123 -15.16 -3.64 -9.95
C ILE A 123 -14.06 -4.29 -9.11
N ASP A 124 -13.51 -5.37 -9.64
CA ASP A 124 -12.50 -6.17 -8.97
C ASP A 124 -11.13 -5.76 -9.49
N LEU A 125 -10.16 -5.67 -8.58
CA LEU A 125 -8.78 -5.32 -8.90
C LEU A 125 -7.86 -6.51 -8.63
N ASP A 126 -7.00 -6.86 -9.59
CA ASP A 126 -5.90 -7.80 -9.38
C ASP A 126 -4.56 -7.09 -9.14
N TYR A 127 -4.52 -5.77 -9.32
CA TYR A 127 -3.34 -4.95 -9.10
C TYR A 127 -3.72 -3.56 -8.60
N PHE A 128 -2.93 -3.08 -7.64
CA PHE A 128 -2.98 -1.72 -7.15
C PHE A 128 -1.61 -1.32 -6.61
N ASP A 129 -1.03 -0.21 -7.05
CA ASP A 129 0.16 0.36 -6.43
C ASP A 129 0.12 1.90 -6.42
N VAL A 130 0.68 2.50 -5.38
CA VAL A 130 0.99 3.92 -5.29
C VAL A 130 2.46 4.11 -4.98
N ILE A 131 3.07 5.05 -5.70
CA ILE A 131 4.47 5.44 -5.53
C ILE A 131 4.52 6.92 -5.17
N TYR A 132 4.97 7.21 -3.96
CA TYR A 132 5.17 8.56 -3.44
C TYR A 132 6.66 8.94 -3.46
N VAL A 133 6.97 10.08 -4.03
CA VAL A 133 8.32 10.65 -4.11
C VAL A 133 8.51 11.62 -2.96
N ILE A 134 9.34 11.23 -1.99
CA ILE A 134 9.52 11.97 -0.74
C ILE A 134 10.25 13.30 -1.00
N THR A 135 11.25 13.29 -1.88
CA THR A 135 12.17 14.42 -2.07
C THR A 135 11.53 15.67 -2.67
N ASN A 136 10.46 15.51 -3.44
CA ASN A 136 9.74 16.62 -4.08
C ASN A 136 8.25 16.61 -3.75
N GLU A 137 7.85 15.80 -2.77
CA GLU A 137 6.48 15.68 -2.28
C GLU A 137 5.44 15.43 -3.39
N SER A 138 5.81 14.68 -4.44
CA SER A 138 4.92 14.34 -5.56
C SER A 138 4.49 12.88 -5.53
N ILE A 139 3.31 12.58 -6.05
CA ILE A 139 2.87 11.19 -6.26
C ILE A 139 3.26 10.82 -7.69
N TRP A 140 4.23 9.92 -7.82
CA TRP A 140 4.71 9.48 -9.14
C TRP A 140 3.60 8.76 -9.91
N SER A 141 2.89 7.86 -9.23
CA SER A 141 1.80 7.11 -9.83
C SER A 141 0.80 6.61 -8.80
N VAL A 142 -0.47 6.62 -9.17
CA VAL A 142 -1.53 5.77 -8.61
C VAL A 142 -1.99 4.86 -9.73
N SER A 143 -1.82 3.55 -9.59
CA SER A 143 -2.07 2.58 -10.67
C SER A 143 -2.95 1.44 -10.22
N PHE A 144 -3.85 1.01 -11.11
CA PHE A 144 -4.80 -0.07 -10.90
C PHE A 144 -4.85 -0.97 -12.12
N ARG A 145 -5.23 -2.22 -11.93
CA ARG A 145 -5.71 -3.08 -13.01
C ARG A 145 -6.99 -3.77 -12.60
N THR A 146 -7.96 -3.73 -13.49
CA THR A 146 -9.29 -4.32 -13.34
C THR A 146 -9.29 -5.74 -13.91
N THR A 147 -9.94 -6.67 -13.22
CA THR A 147 -10.03 -8.06 -13.71
C THR A 147 -11.03 -8.22 -14.85
N GLN A 148 -12.04 -7.34 -14.93
CA GLN A 148 -13.13 -7.43 -15.90
C GLN A 148 -12.67 -7.22 -17.34
N ASP A 149 -11.82 -6.21 -17.57
CA ASP A 149 -11.32 -5.88 -18.91
C ASP A 149 -9.79 -5.92 -19.02
N GLY A 150 -9.10 -6.28 -17.93
CA GLY A 150 -7.65 -6.45 -17.89
C GLY A 150 -6.86 -5.16 -18.08
N LYS A 151 -7.50 -3.99 -18.07
CA LYS A 151 -6.87 -2.71 -18.39
C LYS A 151 -6.14 -2.12 -17.20
N TYR A 152 -5.04 -1.43 -17.50
CA TYR A 152 -4.35 -0.59 -16.54
C TYR A 152 -4.91 0.83 -16.56
N TYR A 153 -5.20 1.34 -15.39
CA TYR A 153 -5.62 2.71 -15.14
C TYR A 153 -4.54 3.39 -14.31
N SER A 154 -4.13 4.59 -14.71
CA SER A 154 -3.13 5.32 -13.95
C SER A 154 -3.44 6.80 -13.86
N SER A 155 -3.12 7.38 -12.71
CA SER A 155 -2.86 8.81 -12.56
C SER A 155 -1.37 9.01 -12.34
N LEU A 156 -0.73 9.85 -13.16
CA LEU A 156 0.73 9.92 -13.28
C LEU A 156 1.26 11.33 -13.02
N ASN A 157 2.46 11.39 -12.44
CA ASN A 157 3.23 12.62 -12.22
C ASN A 157 2.42 13.71 -11.52
N LEU A 158 1.73 13.32 -10.45
CA LEU A 158 0.86 14.19 -9.68
C LEU A 158 1.69 15.12 -8.79
N LYS A 159 1.66 16.40 -9.13
CA LYS A 159 2.36 17.46 -8.39
C LYS A 159 1.38 18.28 -7.59
N ARG A 160 1.72 18.60 -6.36
CA ARG A 160 0.91 19.47 -5.51
C ARG A 160 0.71 20.84 -6.18
N GLY A 161 -0.52 21.29 -6.25
CA GLY A 161 -0.83 22.66 -6.64
C GLY A 161 -0.50 23.62 -5.51
N ASN A 162 0.04 24.79 -5.88
CA ASN A 162 0.26 25.89 -4.94
C ASN A 162 -1.06 26.52 -4.50
#